data_AF-A0A531MGI5-F1
#
_entry.id   AF-A0A531MGI5-F1
#
_cell.length_a   1.000
_cell.length_b   1.000
_cell.length_c   1.000
_cell.angle_alpha   90.00
_cell.angle_beta   90.00
_cell.angle_gamma   90.00
#
_symmetry.space_group_name_H-M   'P 1'
#
loop_
_entity.id
_entity.type
_entity.pdbx_description
1 polymer ?
#
loop_
_entity_poly.entity_id
_entity_poly.type
_entity_poly.pdbx_seq_one_letter_code
_entity_poly.pdbx_strand_id
1 'polypeptide(L)'
;MIDHLGITVSDFDASKAFYDKAMAPLGASLLYMVPQEYTGGAKVGGYGRDRPVFWLSAASEKPRDHQHVAFTARSRAEVDAFHA
;
A
#
# COMPACT_ATOMS: atom_id res chain seq x y z
N MET A 1 -0.65 18.67 -5.36
CA MET A 1 0.04 18.03 -4.23
C MET A 1 -0.87 16.95 -3.70
N ILE A 2 -0.41 15.69 -3.64
CA ILE A 2 -1.16 14.57 -3.07
C ILE A 2 -0.52 14.26 -1.73
N ASP A 3 -1.28 14.32 -0.63
CA ASP A 3 -0.73 14.01 0.69
C ASP A 3 -0.62 12.49 0.90
N HIS A 4 -1.69 11.76 0.58
CA HIS A 4 -1.77 10.30 0.58
C HIS A 4 -2.96 9.85 -0.28
N LEU A 5 -3.04 8.56 -0.58
CA LEU A 5 -4.20 7.91 -1.19
C LEU A 5 -4.44 6.53 -0.56
N GLY A 6 -5.67 6.03 -0.68
CA GLY A 6 -6.03 4.70 -0.20
C GLY A 6 -6.75 3.89 -1.27
N ILE A 7 -6.51 2.59 -1.27
CA ILE A 7 -7.19 1.61 -2.11
C ILE A 7 -7.91 0.58 -1.25
N THR A 8 -9.02 0.07 -1.76
CA THR A 8 -9.68 -1.09 -1.19
C THR A 8 -9.04 -2.37 -1.74
N VAL A 9 -8.84 -3.37 -0.88
CA VAL A 9 -8.33 -4.69 -1.26
C VAL A 9 -9.27 -5.79 -0.76
N SER A 10 -9.43 -6.84 -1.55
CA SER A 10 -10.31 -7.97 -1.21
C SER A 10 -9.71 -8.94 -0.19
N ASP A 11 -8.38 -9.04 -0.15
CA ASP A 11 -7.64 -9.81 0.85
C ASP A 11 -6.47 -8.96 1.33
N PHE A 12 -6.54 -8.54 2.59
CA PHE A 12 -5.53 -7.68 3.18
C PHE A 12 -4.18 -8.38 3.35
N ASP A 13 -4.17 -9.63 3.78
CA ASP A 13 -2.91 -10.32 4.12
C ASP A 13 -2.17 -10.69 2.84
N ALA A 14 -2.89 -11.11 1.79
CA ALA A 14 -2.32 -11.32 0.46
C ALA A 14 -1.80 -10.01 -0.15
N SER A 15 -2.57 -8.92 -0.06
CA SER A 15 -2.14 -7.61 -0.58
C SER A 15 -0.94 -7.06 0.18
N LYS A 16 -0.93 -7.19 1.50
CA LYS A 16 0.20 -6.81 2.35
C LYS A 16 1.45 -7.58 1.95
N ALA A 17 1.38 -8.90 1.77
CA ALA A 17 2.52 -9.71 1.34
C ALA A 17 3.06 -9.28 -0.04
N PHE A 18 2.17 -8.91 -0.96
CA PHE A 18 2.55 -8.33 -2.25
C PHE A 18 3.25 -6.98 -2.09
N TYR A 19 2.62 -6.03 -1.38
CA TYR A 19 3.15 -4.67 -1.23
C TYR A 19 4.39 -4.60 -0.35
N ASP A 20 4.57 -5.51 0.61
CA ASP A 20 5.82 -5.62 1.37
C ASP A 20 7.01 -5.89 0.42
N LYS A 21 6.84 -6.80 -0.54
CA LYS A 21 7.87 -7.12 -1.54
C LYS A 21 8.03 -5.99 -2.55
N ALA A 22 6.93 -5.46 -3.08
CA ALA A 22 6.96 -4.41 -4.08
C ALA A 22 7.56 -3.10 -3.55
N MET A 23 7.29 -2.73 -2.29
CA MET A 23 7.73 -1.45 -1.71
C MET A 23 9.17 -1.49 -1.21
N ALA A 24 9.69 -2.65 -0.82
CA ALA A 24 11.02 -2.77 -0.24
C ALA A 24 12.14 -2.23 -1.17
N PRO A 25 12.17 -2.55 -2.49
CA PRO A 25 13.13 -1.97 -3.43
C PRO A 25 13.07 -0.44 -3.53
N LEU A 26 11.90 0.15 -3.30
CA LEU A 26 11.69 1.59 -3.32
C LEU A 26 12.08 2.26 -1.99
N GLY A 27 12.60 1.48 -1.02
CA GLY A 27 12.92 1.93 0.33
C GLY A 27 11.69 2.26 1.17
N ALA A 28 10.52 1.73 0.80
CA ALA A 28 9.27 1.90 1.52
C ALA A 28 8.87 0.61 2.25
N SER A 29 8.08 0.75 3.30
CA SER A 29 7.59 -0.38 4.10
C SER A 29 6.21 -0.08 4.67
N LEU A 30 5.56 -1.06 5.30
CA LEU A 30 4.36 -0.83 6.08
C LEU A 30 4.75 -0.11 7.37
N LEU A 31 4.36 1.16 7.48
CA LEU A 31 4.74 2.02 8.60
C LEU A 31 3.69 2.06 9.70
N TYR A 32 2.42 1.81 9.36
CA TYR A 32 1.34 1.94 10.32
C TYR A 32 0.19 0.97 10.05
N MET A 33 -0.42 0.47 11.12
CA MET A 33 -1.69 -0.23 11.11
C MET A 33 -2.69 0.57 11.94
N VAL A 34 -3.83 0.93 11.35
CA VAL A 34 -4.89 1.60 12.09
C VAL A 34 -5.53 0.60 13.05
N PRO A 35 -5.67 0.91 14.36
CA PRO A 35 -6.41 0.06 15.28
C PRO A 35 -7.83 -0.21 14.78
N GLN A 36 -8.27 -1.46 14.86
CA GLN A 36 -9.55 -1.90 14.27
C GLN A 36 -10.79 -1.24 14.90
N GLU A 37 -10.66 -0.73 16.12
CA GLU A 37 -11.68 0.08 16.80
C GLU A 37 -12.03 1.38 16.03
N TYR A 38 -11.09 1.91 15.23
CA TYR A 38 -11.29 3.12 14.42
C TYR A 38 -11.70 2.83 12.97
N THR A 39 -11.80 1.56 12.57
CA THR A 39 -12.05 1.15 11.18
C THR A 39 -13.30 0.30 11.01
N GLY A 40 -14.09 0.13 12.08
CA GLY A 40 -15.25 -0.77 12.07
C GLY A 40 -14.84 -2.24 11.91
N GLY A 41 -13.68 -2.64 12.43
CA GLY A 41 -13.16 -4.01 12.35
C GLY A 41 -12.28 -4.31 11.12
N ALA A 42 -12.21 -3.40 10.15
CA ALA A 42 -11.41 -3.62 8.94
C ALA A 42 -9.90 -3.49 9.20
N LYS A 43 -9.07 -4.32 8.55
CA LYS A 43 -7.61 -4.11 8.53
C LYS A 43 -7.30 -2.92 7.62
N VAL A 44 -6.60 -1.91 8.15
CA VAL A 44 -6.15 -0.75 7.38
C VAL A 44 -4.67 -0.51 7.67
N GLY A 45 -3.85 -0.50 6.62
CA GLY A 45 -2.39 -0.40 6.72
C GLY A 45 -1.81 0.63 5.77
N GLY A 46 -0.81 1.40 6.24
CA GLY A 46 -0.23 2.52 5.51
C GLY A 46 1.25 2.31 5.19
N TYR A 47 1.58 2.32 3.90
CA TYR A 47 2.93 2.21 3.35
C TYR A 47 3.57 3.57 3.09
N GLY A 48 4.89 3.65 3.26
CA GLY A 48 5.68 4.81 2.87
C GLY A 48 7.16 4.67 3.24
N ARG A 49 7.94 5.74 2.99
CA ARG A 49 9.36 5.81 3.38
C ARG A 49 9.51 6.39 4.79
N ASP A 50 9.04 7.64 4.95
CA ASP A 50 9.15 8.38 6.22
C ASP A 50 7.79 8.50 6.93
N ARG A 51 6.71 8.56 6.15
CA ARG A 51 5.32 8.61 6.63
C ARG A 51 4.41 7.79 5.72
N PRO A 52 3.28 7.27 6.22
CA PRO A 52 2.29 6.61 5.38
C PRO A 52 1.74 7.54 4.29
N VAL A 53 1.76 7.10 3.04
CA VAL A 53 1.21 7.81 1.88
C VAL A 53 0.34 6.94 0.98
N PHE A 54 0.43 5.61 1.12
CA PHE A 54 -0.34 4.65 0.35
C PHE A 54 -1.02 3.65 1.27
N TRP A 55 -2.35 3.66 1.31
CA TRP A 55 -3.14 2.90 2.28
C TRP A 55 -3.87 1.73 1.63
N LEU A 56 -3.84 0.58 2.30
CA LEU A 56 -4.65 -0.59 1.99
C LEU A 56 -5.78 -0.68 3.01
N SER A 57 -7.02 -0.77 2.54
CA SER A 57 -8.20 -1.00 3.38
C SER A 57 -8.88 -2.30 2.98
N ALA A 58 -9.01 -3.23 3.91
CA ALA A 58 -9.78 -4.44 3.70
C ALA A 58 -11.27 -4.09 3.54
N ALA A 59 -11.94 -4.65 2.53
CA ALA A 59 -13.39 -4.59 2.45
C ALA A 59 -13.96 -5.95 2.01
N SER A 60 -15.20 -6.20 2.42
CA SER A 60 -15.99 -7.36 2.00
C SER A 60 -16.45 -7.25 0.54
N GLU A 61 -16.61 -6.02 0.04
CA GLU A 61 -16.96 -5.77 -1.36
C GLU A 61 -15.70 -5.75 -2.24
N LYS A 62 -15.81 -6.30 -3.45
CA LYS A 62 -14.71 -6.28 -4.42
C LYS A 62 -14.31 -4.82 -4.70
N PRO A 63 -13.00 -4.53 -4.83
CA PRO A 63 -12.52 -3.21 -5.23
C PRO A 63 -13.21 -2.76 -6.54
N ARG A 64 -13.51 -1.47 -6.64
CA ARG A 64 -14.05 -0.84 -7.86
C ARG A 64 -13.04 -0.89 -9.00
N ASP A 65 -13.47 -0.45 -10.19
CA ASP A 65 -12.74 -0.39 -11.47
C ASP A 65 -11.23 -0.09 -11.37
N HIS A 66 -10.51 -0.42 -12.44
CA HIS A 66 -9.06 -0.27 -12.55
C HIS A 66 -8.53 1.06 -11.97
N GLN A 67 -7.64 0.97 -10.98
CA GLN A 67 -6.97 2.10 -10.37
C GLN A 67 -5.51 2.13 -10.82
N HIS A 68 -5.07 3.29 -11.32
CA HIS A 68 -3.67 3.52 -11.67
C HIS A 68 -2.97 4.25 -10.53
N VAL A 69 -1.94 3.62 -9.95
CA VAL A 69 -1.08 4.20 -8.93
C VAL A 69 0.38 4.03 -9.36
N ALA A 70 1.15 5.12 -9.32
CA ALA A 70 2.56 5.11 -9.65
C ALA A 70 3.39 5.57 -8.44
N PHE A 71 4.49 4.86 -8.17
CA PHE A 71 5.40 5.18 -7.07
C PHE A 71 6.70 5.77 -7.61
N THR A 72 7.22 6.78 -6.94
CA THR A 72 8.47 7.44 -7.34
C THR A 72 9.68 6.60 -6.95
N ALA A 73 10.35 6.00 -7.93
CA ALA A 73 11.69 5.44 -7.80
C ALA A 73 12.75 6.55 -7.90
N ARG A 74 13.88 6.38 -7.20
CA ARG A 74 15.03 7.31 -7.22
C ARG A 74 16.03 6.98 -8.33
N SER A 75 15.92 5.80 -8.92
CA SER A 75 16.79 5.33 -10.00
C SER A 75 16.08 4.28 -10.86
N ARG A 76 16.64 3.99 -12.04
CA ARG A 76 16.17 2.86 -12.86
C ARG A 76 16.41 1.51 -12.19
N ALA A 77 17.49 1.37 -11.42
CA ALA A 77 17.77 0.13 -10.68
C ALA A 77 16.68 -0.18 -9.63
N GLU A 78 16.08 0.85 -8.99
CA GLU A 78 14.93 0.64 -8.09
C GLU A 78 13.69 0.18 -8.87
N VAL A 79 13.48 0.66 -10.10
CA VAL A 79 12.38 0.19 -10.97
C VAL A 79 12.61 -1.27 -11.35
N ASP A 80 13.82 -1.63 -11.74
CA ASP A 80 14.16 -2.99 -12.12
C ASP A 80 13.98 -3.95 -10.93
N ALA A 81 14.45 -3.54 -9.74
CA ALA A 81 14.31 -4.33 -8.51
C ALA A 81 12.85 -4.43 -8.02
N PHE A 82 12.01 -3.43 -8.29
CA PHE A 82 10.56 -3.49 -8.04
C PHE A 82 9.85 -4.56 -8.89
N HIS A 83 10.34 -4.82 -10.10
CA HIS A 83 9.74 -5.75 -11.07
C HIS A 83 10.30 -7.18 -11.03
N ALA A 84 11.37 -7.42 -10.27
CA ALA A 84 12.13 -8.67 -10.24
C ALA A 84 11.43 -9.83 -9.51
#